data_AF-A0A0M8MQN0-F1
#
_entry.id   AF-A0A0M8MQN0-F1
#
_cell.length_a   1.000
_cell.length_b   1.000
_cell.length_c   1.000
_cell.angle_alpha   90.00
_cell.angle_beta   90.00
_cell.angle_gamma   90.00
#
_symmetry.space_group_name_H-M   'P 1'
#
loop_
_entity.id
_entity.type
_entity.pdbx_description
1 polymer ?
#
loop_
_entity_poly.entity_id
_entity_poly.type
_entity_poly.pdbx_seq_one_letter_code
_entity_poly.pdbx_strand_id
1 'polypeptide(L)'
;MSFAFGFSVDDGGEEALDSLSMPTTTDVKEHVYSEKTRQLSKEELYAQLPDKLSYSPLHISHGPQPMDLARRDLFDVRFQILNEEGKFADADSDLIPGVYEGGLKTWECALDLVAELQKQELDTSKNVSWYAGKHIAELGCGTAIPTCYLLQSLLGTVPPATSSIQRTTLSLCDYNEQVLSLVR
;
A
#
# COMPACT_ATOMS: atom_id res chain seq x y z
N MET A 1 10.96 19.99 6.09
CA MET A 1 9.84 20.20 7.04
C MET A 1 9.70 18.92 7.85
N SER A 2 9.80 19.01 9.17
CA SER A 2 9.66 17.87 10.08
C SER A 2 8.24 17.83 10.64
N PHE A 3 7.57 16.70 10.47
CA PHE A 3 6.29 16.42 11.14
C PHE A 3 6.56 15.95 12.57
N ALA A 4 5.82 16.47 13.56
CA ALA A 4 5.97 16.12 14.98
C ALA A 4 4.59 15.90 15.62
N PHE A 5 4.49 14.91 16.52
CA PHE A 5 3.27 14.63 17.29
C PHE A 5 3.11 15.66 18.41
N GLY A 6 2.13 16.53 18.27
CA GLY A 6 1.85 17.63 19.21
C GLY A 6 1.11 17.16 20.46
N PHE A 7 1.81 16.54 21.40
CA PHE A 7 1.32 16.42 22.77
C PHE A 7 1.74 17.68 23.54
N SER A 8 0.79 18.59 23.75
CA SER A 8 0.98 19.78 24.60
C SER A 8 0.87 19.36 26.07
N VAL A 9 2.00 19.29 26.76
CA VAL A 9 2.04 19.33 28.22
C VAL A 9 2.12 20.80 28.60
N ASP A 10 1.06 21.32 29.22
CA ASP A 10 1.01 22.69 29.72
C ASP A 10 1.90 22.79 30.98
N ASP A 11 2.89 23.65 30.92
CA ASP A 11 3.93 23.84 31.94
C ASP A 11 3.45 24.89 32.96
N GLY A 12 3.08 24.44 34.16
CA GLY A 12 2.58 25.31 35.21
C GLY A 12 2.70 24.69 36.60
N GLY A 13 3.87 24.87 37.23
CA GLY A 13 4.00 24.92 38.69
C GLY A 13 4.46 23.62 39.36
N GLU A 14 5.70 23.62 39.84
CA GLU A 14 6.22 22.71 40.85
C GLU A 14 5.40 22.84 42.14
N GLU A 15 4.37 22.01 42.34
CA GLU A 15 3.78 21.63 43.66
C GLU A 15 2.55 20.72 43.47
N ALA A 16 2.73 19.50 42.96
CA ALA A 16 1.72 18.43 43.07
C ALA A 16 2.33 17.04 42.85
N LEU A 17 3.49 16.78 43.47
CA LEU A 17 4.23 15.51 43.32
C LEU A 17 3.62 14.33 44.10
N ASP A 18 2.35 14.38 44.53
CA ASP A 18 1.81 13.34 45.42
C ASP A 18 0.30 13.01 45.31
N SER A 19 -0.38 13.32 44.19
CA SER A 19 -1.80 12.92 44.06
C SER A 19 -2.33 12.68 42.65
N LEU A 20 -1.50 12.12 41.75
CA LEU A 20 -2.03 11.43 40.57
C LEU A 20 -1.97 9.93 40.82
N SER A 21 -3.08 9.40 41.36
CA SER A 21 -3.35 7.97 41.29
C SER A 21 -3.31 7.57 39.81
N MET A 22 -2.32 6.76 39.44
CA MET A 22 -2.32 6.04 38.17
C MET A 22 -3.71 5.44 37.97
N PRO A 23 -4.35 5.58 36.79
CA PRO A 23 -5.53 4.79 36.51
C PRO A 23 -5.12 3.33 36.71
N THR A 24 -5.75 2.71 37.70
CA THR A 24 -5.64 1.28 37.98
C THR A 24 -5.82 0.58 36.66
N THR A 25 -4.88 -0.31 36.33
CA THR A 25 -4.86 -1.13 35.13
C THR A 25 -6.14 -1.98 35.09
N THR A 26 -7.25 -1.40 34.63
CA THR A 26 -8.48 -2.13 34.36
C THR A 26 -8.27 -2.83 33.04
N ASP A 27 -8.04 -4.14 33.11
CA ASP A 27 -8.14 -5.12 32.03
C ASP A 27 -7.84 -4.56 30.63
N VAL A 28 -6.56 -4.37 30.32
CA VAL A 28 -6.14 -4.53 28.91
C VAL A 28 -6.38 -5.99 28.60
N LYS A 29 -7.57 -6.33 28.09
CA LYS A 29 -7.77 -7.60 27.42
C LYS A 29 -6.71 -7.66 26.34
N GLU A 30 -5.70 -8.53 26.51
CA GLU A 30 -4.85 -8.96 25.41
C GLU A 30 -5.79 -9.52 24.34
N HIS A 31 -6.19 -8.66 23.39
CA HIS A 31 -6.77 -9.12 22.16
C HIS A 31 -5.63 -9.83 21.42
N VAL A 32 -5.55 -11.14 21.62
CA VAL A 32 -4.75 -12.02 20.78
C VAL A 32 -5.40 -11.96 19.41
N TYR A 33 -4.92 -11.04 18.57
CA TYR A 33 -5.30 -10.98 17.16
C TYR A 33 -4.69 -12.20 16.47
N SER A 34 -5.41 -13.31 16.50
CA SER A 34 -5.15 -14.47 15.64
C SER A 34 -5.79 -14.22 14.28
N GLU A 35 -5.34 -13.17 13.59
CA GLU A 35 -5.67 -12.98 12.17
C GLU A 35 -5.08 -14.16 11.39
N LYS A 36 -5.91 -14.92 10.69
CA LYS A 36 -5.44 -16.02 9.85
C LYS A 36 -4.77 -15.41 8.63
N THR A 37 -3.47 -15.68 8.46
CA THR A 37 -2.78 -15.31 7.23
C THR A 37 -3.40 -16.06 6.04
N ARG A 38 -3.76 -15.32 4.99
CA ARG A 38 -4.26 -15.87 3.73
C ARG A 38 -3.30 -15.52 2.61
N GLN A 39 -2.98 -16.52 1.79
CA GLN A 39 -2.29 -16.32 0.53
C GLN A 39 -3.29 -16.57 -0.61
N LEU A 40 -3.43 -15.59 -1.51
CA LEU A 40 -4.24 -15.73 -2.71
C LEU A 40 -3.39 -16.36 -3.82
N SER A 41 -3.91 -17.41 -4.45
CA SER A 41 -3.35 -17.97 -5.68
C SER A 41 -3.59 -17.04 -6.87
N LYS A 42 -2.82 -17.26 -7.93
CA LYS A 42 -2.97 -16.54 -9.20
C LYS A 42 -4.36 -16.77 -9.81
N GLU A 43 -4.86 -17.99 -9.70
CA GLU A 43 -6.16 -18.41 -10.21
C GLU A 43 -7.30 -17.73 -9.46
N GLU A 44 -7.20 -17.62 -8.12
CA GLU A 44 -8.15 -16.84 -7.31
C GLU A 44 -8.12 -15.35 -7.67
N LEU A 45 -6.93 -14.81 -7.93
CA LEU A 45 -6.74 -13.42 -8.35
C LEU A 45 -7.46 -13.13 -9.68
N TYR A 46 -7.31 -14.03 -10.67
CA TYR A 46 -7.96 -13.89 -11.97
C TYR A 46 -9.46 -14.13 -11.93
N ALA A 47 -9.94 -15.07 -11.12
CA ALA A 47 -11.37 -15.35 -10.99
C ALA A 47 -12.16 -14.16 -10.42
N GLN A 48 -11.49 -13.25 -9.72
CA GLN A 48 -12.06 -12.07 -9.08
C GLN A 48 -11.81 -10.77 -9.86
N LEU A 49 -11.22 -10.84 -11.06
CA LEU A 49 -10.99 -9.67 -11.91
C LEU A 49 -12.32 -9.26 -12.56
N PRO A 50 -12.77 -8.00 -12.41
CA PRO A 50 -14.02 -7.57 -13.03
C PRO A 50 -13.84 -7.42 -14.56
N ASP A 51 -14.93 -7.64 -15.30
CA ASP A 51 -14.96 -7.49 -16.77
C ASP A 51 -14.60 -6.07 -17.24
N LYS A 52 -14.81 -5.08 -16.38
CA LYS A 52 -14.51 -3.67 -16.61
C LYS A 52 -13.78 -3.11 -15.40
N LEU A 53 -12.73 -2.34 -15.67
CA LEU A 53 -11.94 -1.64 -14.67
C LEU A 53 -11.90 -0.16 -15.04
N SER A 54 -12.22 0.71 -14.09
CA SER A 54 -11.90 2.14 -14.20
C SER A 54 -10.57 2.45 -13.54
N TYR A 55 -9.78 3.28 -14.23
CA TYR A 55 -8.50 3.77 -13.75
C TYR A 55 -8.32 5.24 -14.10
N SER A 56 -7.62 5.95 -13.22
CA SER A 56 -7.15 7.31 -13.46
C SER A 56 -5.63 7.32 -13.63
N PRO A 57 -5.10 8.15 -14.53
CA PRO A 57 -3.66 8.39 -14.59
C PRO A 57 -3.20 9.07 -13.30
N LEU A 58 -2.17 8.49 -12.68
CA LEU A 58 -1.46 9.02 -11.53
C LEU A 58 -0.14 9.63 -12.01
N HIS A 59 -0.11 10.95 -12.07
CA HIS A 59 1.05 11.69 -12.53
C HIS A 59 2.11 11.80 -11.43
N ILE A 60 3.34 11.38 -11.75
CA ILE A 60 4.50 11.46 -10.86
C ILE A 60 5.52 12.40 -11.49
N SER A 61 5.68 13.59 -10.91
CA SER A 61 6.50 14.68 -11.47
C SER A 61 7.79 14.96 -10.69
N HIS A 62 7.91 14.44 -9.47
CA HIS A 62 9.08 14.65 -8.60
C HIS A 62 10.17 13.59 -8.76
N GLY A 63 9.97 12.62 -9.65
CA GLY A 63 11.01 11.68 -10.08
C GLY A 63 11.98 12.31 -11.11
N PRO A 64 13.09 11.62 -11.42
CA PRO A 64 14.01 12.02 -12.49
C PRO A 64 13.35 12.33 -13.84
N GLN A 65 12.27 11.61 -14.18
CA GLN A 65 11.50 11.81 -15.41
C GLN A 65 10.01 11.77 -15.08
N PRO A 66 9.20 12.73 -15.57
CA PRO A 66 7.75 12.67 -15.39
C PRO A 66 7.19 11.38 -15.98
N MET A 67 6.26 10.74 -15.26
CA MET A 67 5.59 9.54 -15.75
C MET A 67 4.16 9.42 -15.23
N ASP A 68 3.36 8.64 -15.94
CA ASP A 68 1.99 8.32 -15.58
C ASP A 68 1.83 6.83 -15.31
N LEU A 69 1.25 6.51 -14.14
CA LEU A 69 0.85 5.15 -13.78
C LEU A 69 -0.68 5.03 -13.83
N ALA A 70 -1.18 3.90 -14.30
CA ALA A 70 -2.60 3.60 -14.18
C ALA A 70 -2.90 3.24 -12.71
N ARG A 71 -3.68 4.08 -12.03
CA ARG A 71 -4.19 3.79 -10.69
C ARG A 71 -5.67 3.47 -10.79
N ARG A 72 -6.06 2.29 -10.30
CA ARG A 72 -7.47 1.92 -10.19
C ARG A 72 -8.26 2.94 -9.38
N ASP A 73 -9.46 3.26 -9.83
CA ASP A 73 -10.28 4.28 -9.19
C ASP A 73 -10.93 3.76 -7.90
N LEU A 74 -10.94 4.59 -6.86
CA LEU A 74 -11.58 4.24 -5.59
C LEU A 74 -13.10 4.00 -5.76
N PHE A 75 -13.75 4.72 -6.68
CA PHE A 75 -15.18 4.49 -6.95
C PHE A 75 -15.44 3.14 -7.63
N ASP A 76 -14.49 2.63 -8.42
CA ASP A 76 -14.56 1.33 -9.07
C ASP A 76 -14.51 0.22 -8.01
N VAL A 77 -13.59 0.36 -7.05
CA VAL A 77 -13.51 -0.50 -5.87
C VAL A 77 -14.81 -0.47 -5.07
N ARG A 78 -15.35 0.73 -4.81
CA ARG A 78 -16.62 0.90 -4.09
C ARG A 78 -17.79 0.24 -4.82
N PHE A 79 -17.88 0.39 -6.13
CA PHE A 79 -18.93 -0.22 -6.94
C PHE A 79 -18.86 -1.76 -6.90
N GLN A 80 -17.65 -2.32 -6.93
CA GLN A 80 -17.45 -3.76 -6.79
C GLN A 80 -17.91 -4.26 -5.41
N ILE A 81 -17.51 -3.59 -4.32
CA ILE A 81 -17.93 -3.96 -2.96
C ILE A 81 -19.46 -3.93 -2.80
N LEU A 82 -20.11 -2.90 -3.34
CA LEU A 82 -21.57 -2.77 -3.29
C LEU A 82 -22.29 -3.90 -4.04
N ASN A 83 -21.75 -4.34 -5.18
CA ASN A 83 -22.32 -5.45 -5.94
C ASN A 83 -22.08 -6.82 -5.28
N GLU A 84 -21.03 -6.96 -4.48
CA GLU A 84 -20.66 -8.22 -3.80
C GLU A 84 -21.24 -8.35 -2.38
N GLU A 85 -22.22 -7.50 -2.01
CA GLU A 85 -22.85 -7.44 -0.66
C GLU A 85 -21.86 -7.22 0.50
N GLY A 86 -20.71 -6.59 0.24
CA GLY A 86 -19.71 -6.28 1.27
C GLY A 86 -20.15 -5.13 2.19
N LYS A 87 -19.84 -5.23 3.49
CA LYS A 87 -20.06 -4.13 4.45
C LYS A 87 -19.01 -3.04 4.23
N PHE A 88 -19.44 -1.80 4.02
CA PHE A 88 -18.61 -0.60 4.10
C PHE A 88 -18.77 0.07 5.47
N ALA A 89 -17.74 0.80 5.91
CA ALA A 89 -17.93 1.81 6.95
C ALA A 89 -18.93 2.87 6.45
N ASP A 90 -19.87 3.23 7.32
CA ASP A 90 -20.96 4.16 7.02
C ASP A 90 -20.40 5.55 6.69
N ALA A 91 -21.12 6.33 5.87
CA ALA A 91 -20.66 7.61 5.34
C ALA A 91 -20.34 8.68 6.42
N ASP A 92 -20.76 8.44 7.66
CA ASP A 92 -20.63 9.35 8.79
C ASP A 92 -19.42 9.05 9.71
N SER A 93 -18.72 7.93 9.52
CA SER A 93 -17.47 7.64 10.24
C SER A 93 -16.59 6.67 9.45
N ASP A 94 -15.57 7.19 8.76
CA ASP A 94 -14.49 6.46 8.05
C ASP A 94 -13.56 5.64 9.00
N LEU A 95 -13.98 5.41 10.25
CA LEU A 95 -13.21 4.70 11.26
C LEU A 95 -14.14 3.87 12.15
N ILE A 96 -14.05 2.55 12.02
CA ILE A 96 -14.58 1.58 12.97
C ILE A 96 -13.51 1.30 14.03
N PRO A 97 -13.74 1.59 15.33
CA PRO A 97 -12.79 1.32 16.39
C PRO A 97 -12.34 -0.15 16.42
N GLY A 98 -11.03 -0.38 16.39
CA GLY A 98 -10.45 -1.72 16.40
C GLY A 98 -10.38 -2.42 15.03
N VAL A 99 -10.77 -1.74 13.94
CA VAL A 99 -10.65 -2.23 12.56
C VAL A 99 -9.71 -1.34 11.78
N TYR A 100 -8.77 -1.94 11.04
CA TYR A 100 -7.91 -1.22 10.11
C TYR A 100 -8.61 -1.09 8.75
N GLU A 101 -9.03 0.12 8.40
CA GLU A 101 -9.69 0.43 7.11
C GLU A 101 -8.73 0.99 6.06
N GLY A 102 -7.42 1.01 6.38
CA GLY A 102 -6.40 1.54 5.48
C GLY A 102 -6.18 0.68 4.24
N GLY A 103 -5.45 1.26 3.28
CA GLY A 103 -4.92 0.56 2.09
C GLY A 103 -5.62 0.90 0.77
N LEU A 104 -6.86 1.39 0.78
CA LEU A 104 -7.55 1.80 -0.46
C LEU A 104 -7.11 3.19 -0.98
N LYS A 105 -6.49 3.99 -0.13
CA LYS A 105 -5.94 5.30 -0.50
C LYS A 105 -4.46 5.17 -0.85
N THR A 106 -4.04 5.82 -1.93
CA THR A 106 -2.62 5.99 -2.24
C THR A 106 -2.01 7.03 -1.30
N TRP A 107 -0.94 6.66 -0.60
CA TRP A 107 -0.14 7.58 0.21
C TRP A 107 0.97 8.22 -0.62
N GLU A 108 1.31 9.47 -0.32
CA GLU A 108 2.32 10.23 -1.07
C GLU A 108 3.70 9.55 -1.07
N CYS A 109 4.05 8.85 0.02
CA CYS A 109 5.29 8.09 0.13
C CYS A 109 5.41 6.95 -0.91
N ALA A 110 4.29 6.45 -1.44
CA ALA A 110 4.32 5.46 -2.52
C ALA A 110 4.86 6.09 -3.81
N LEU A 111 4.53 7.36 -4.06
CA LEU A 111 5.06 8.13 -5.20
C LEU A 111 6.54 8.45 -5.00
N ASP A 112 6.93 8.81 -3.78
CA ASP A 112 8.34 9.05 -3.43
C ASP A 112 9.19 7.80 -3.64
N LEU A 113 8.65 6.63 -3.28
CA LEU A 113 9.31 5.36 -3.53
C LEU A 113 9.45 5.09 -5.03
N VAL A 114 8.42 5.36 -5.85
CA VAL A 114 8.54 5.25 -7.31
C VAL A 114 9.63 6.19 -7.85
N ALA A 115 9.63 7.45 -7.40
CA ALA A 115 10.66 8.42 -7.78
C ALA A 115 12.07 7.94 -7.41
N GLU A 116 12.23 7.27 -6.26
CA GLU A 116 13.51 6.68 -5.87
C GLU A 116 13.86 5.47 -6.73
N LEU A 117 12.93 4.55 -6.99
CA LEU A 117 13.16 3.39 -7.86
C LEU A 117 13.56 3.83 -9.28
N GLN A 118 12.98 4.91 -9.79
CA GLN A 118 13.33 5.51 -11.08
C GLN A 118 14.77 6.05 -11.10
N LYS A 119 15.26 6.64 -10.00
CA LYS A 119 16.69 7.02 -9.90
C LYS A 119 17.60 5.80 -9.98
N GLN A 120 17.21 4.70 -9.33
CA GLN A 120 17.98 3.46 -9.34
C GLN A 120 18.03 2.82 -10.74
N GLU A 121 16.96 2.96 -11.53
CA GLU A 121 16.89 2.47 -12.91
C GLU A 121 17.77 3.28 -13.87
N LEU A 122 17.82 4.61 -13.69
CA LEU A 122 18.62 5.52 -14.53
C LEU A 122 20.11 5.58 -14.16
N ASP A 123 20.48 5.03 -13.00
CA ASP A 123 21.87 4.94 -12.58
C ASP A 123 22.63 3.93 -13.47
N THR A 124 23.33 4.46 -14.48
CA THR A 124 24.15 3.67 -15.43
C THR A 124 25.27 2.86 -14.79
N SER A 125 25.62 3.13 -13.52
CA SER A 125 26.55 2.28 -12.78
C SER A 125 25.92 0.96 -12.30
N LYS A 126 24.58 0.89 -12.32
CA LYS A 126 23.79 -0.28 -11.96
C LYS A 126 23.29 -0.98 -13.21
N ASN A 127 22.98 -2.27 -13.05
CA ASN A 127 22.36 -3.03 -14.12
C ASN A 127 20.97 -2.42 -14.40
N VAL A 128 20.74 -1.99 -15.65
CA VAL A 128 19.52 -1.35 -16.19
C VAL A 128 18.23 -2.18 -15.98
N SER A 129 18.35 -3.38 -15.40
CA SER A 129 17.25 -4.28 -15.11
C SER A 129 17.43 -4.98 -13.76
N TRP A 130 17.85 -4.25 -12.72
CA TRP A 130 18.12 -4.84 -11.40
C TRP A 130 16.94 -5.62 -10.81
N TYR A 131 15.72 -5.26 -11.20
CA TYR A 131 14.46 -5.89 -10.81
C TYR A 131 14.11 -7.15 -11.64
N ALA A 132 14.74 -7.36 -12.81
CA ALA A 132 14.47 -8.51 -13.67
C ALA A 132 15.04 -9.82 -13.09
N GLY A 133 14.26 -10.90 -13.18
CA GLY A 133 14.63 -12.20 -12.61
C GLY A 133 14.68 -12.24 -11.08
N LYS A 134 14.11 -11.23 -10.41
CA LYS A 134 14.07 -11.14 -8.95
C LYS A 134 12.73 -11.58 -8.38
N HIS A 135 12.72 -11.86 -7.09
CA HIS A 135 11.51 -11.91 -6.28
C HIS A 135 11.45 -10.63 -5.46
N ILE A 136 10.45 -9.80 -5.72
CA ILE A 136 10.25 -8.50 -5.08
C ILE A 136 8.94 -8.58 -4.28
N ALA A 137 8.97 -8.11 -3.04
CA ALA A 137 7.81 -8.08 -2.16
C ALA A 137 7.49 -6.64 -1.74
N GLU A 138 6.22 -6.26 -1.83
CA GLU A 138 5.69 -4.99 -1.34
C GLU A 138 4.83 -5.27 -0.10
N LEU A 139 5.26 -4.75 1.05
CA LEU A 139 4.58 -4.93 2.34
C LEU A 139 3.73 -3.69 2.66
N GLY A 140 2.44 -3.90 2.94
CA GLY A 140 1.47 -2.81 3.04
C GLY A 140 1.22 -2.20 1.67
N CYS A 141 0.93 -3.05 0.67
CA CYS A 141 0.91 -2.64 -0.72
C CYS A 141 -0.17 -1.62 -1.03
N GLY A 142 -1.28 -1.56 -0.28
CA GLY A 142 -2.36 -0.62 -0.55
C GLY A 142 -2.78 -0.62 -2.02
N THR A 143 -2.63 0.52 -2.69
CA THR A 143 -2.91 0.67 -4.13
C THR A 143 -1.80 0.21 -5.09
N ALA A 144 -0.79 -0.50 -4.58
CA ALA A 144 0.28 -1.18 -5.31
C ALA A 144 1.11 -0.31 -6.28
N ILE A 145 1.18 1.01 -6.06
CA ILE A 145 1.81 1.95 -6.99
C ILE A 145 3.30 1.64 -7.30
N PRO A 146 4.14 1.32 -6.30
CA PRO A 146 5.51 0.85 -6.54
C PRO A 146 5.57 -0.42 -7.39
N THR A 147 4.71 -1.41 -7.11
CA THR A 147 4.63 -2.63 -7.92
C THR A 147 4.13 -2.35 -9.34
N CYS A 148 3.15 -1.46 -9.53
CA CYS A 148 2.67 -1.05 -10.85
C CYS A 148 3.78 -0.41 -11.68
N TYR A 149 4.62 0.44 -11.07
CA TYR A 149 5.81 0.98 -11.71
C TYR A 149 6.75 -0.12 -12.18
N LEU A 150 7.13 -1.05 -11.29
CA LEU A 150 8.02 -2.17 -11.65
C LEU A 150 7.43 -3.06 -12.75
N LEU A 151 6.12 -3.32 -12.71
CA LEU A 151 5.42 -4.08 -13.73
C LEU A 151 5.45 -3.36 -15.09
N GLN A 152 5.20 -2.05 -15.12
CA GLN A 152 5.28 -1.24 -16.33
C GLN A 152 6.70 -1.25 -16.90
N SER A 153 7.72 -1.08 -16.07
CA SER A 153 9.13 -1.13 -16.51
C SER A 153 9.48 -2.52 -17.06
N LEU A 154 9.13 -3.60 -16.36
CA LEU A 154 9.32 -4.98 -16.82
C LEU A 154 8.66 -5.23 -18.20
N LEU A 155 7.41 -4.80 -18.38
CA LEU A 155 6.67 -4.97 -19.63
C LEU A 155 7.18 -4.06 -20.77
N GLY A 156 7.75 -2.91 -20.43
CA GLY A 156 8.36 -1.98 -21.40
C GLY A 156 9.77 -2.40 -21.85
N THR A 157 10.46 -3.24 -21.07
CA THR A 157 11.79 -3.73 -21.45
C THR A 157 11.72 -4.84 -22.50
N VAL A 158 12.44 -4.65 -23.61
CA VAL A 158 12.67 -5.73 -24.58
C VAL A 158 13.93 -6.49 -24.15
N PRO A 159 13.85 -7.78 -23.77
CA PRO A 159 15.03 -8.53 -23.39
C PRO A 159 15.98 -8.64 -24.61
N PRO A 160 17.31 -8.50 -24.42
CA PRO A 160 18.27 -8.75 -25.48
C PRO A 160 18.08 -10.17 -26.03
N ALA A 161 18.18 -10.36 -27.34
CA ALA A 161 17.92 -11.64 -28.01
C ALA A 161 18.78 -12.82 -27.50
N THR A 162 19.87 -12.54 -26.78
CA THR A 162 20.81 -13.50 -26.20
C THR A 162 20.56 -13.81 -24.71
N SER A 163 19.63 -13.11 -24.06
CA SER A 163 19.39 -13.25 -22.62
C SER A 163 18.35 -14.33 -22.35
N SER A 164 18.65 -15.29 -21.46
CA SER A 164 17.62 -16.17 -20.93
C SER A 164 16.58 -15.33 -20.16
N ILE A 165 15.31 -15.38 -20.56
CA ILE A 165 14.23 -14.71 -19.81
C ILE A 165 14.11 -15.39 -18.44
N GLN A 166 14.56 -14.67 -17.40
CA GLN A 166 14.43 -15.11 -16.01
C GLN A 166 13.05 -14.68 -15.51
N ARG A 167 12.36 -15.57 -14.79
CA ARG A 167 11.06 -15.25 -14.18
C ARG A 167 11.25 -14.22 -13.07
N THR A 168 10.58 -13.08 -13.20
CA THR A 168 10.38 -12.13 -12.09
C THR A 168 9.12 -12.48 -11.32
N THR A 169 9.16 -12.41 -9.98
CA THR A 169 8.01 -12.63 -9.11
C THR A 169 7.74 -11.36 -8.30
N LEU A 170 6.49 -10.88 -8.32
CA LEU A 170 6.03 -9.74 -7.53
C LEU A 170 5.05 -10.28 -6.48
N SER A 171 5.32 -10.06 -5.21
CA SER A 171 4.45 -10.45 -4.10
C SER A 171 3.90 -9.21 -3.40
N LEU A 172 2.58 -9.10 -3.36
CA LEU A 172 1.88 -8.00 -2.72
C LEU A 172 1.28 -8.51 -1.41
N CYS A 173 1.53 -7.79 -0.32
CA CYS A 173 1.03 -8.13 1.00
C CYS A 173 0.35 -6.91 1.59
N ASP A 174 -0.82 -7.10 2.18
CA ASP A 174 -1.49 -6.07 2.97
C ASP A 174 -2.12 -6.71 4.21
N TYR A 175 -2.35 -5.89 5.24
CA TYR A 175 -3.10 -6.32 6.41
C TYR A 175 -4.57 -6.57 6.03
N ASN A 176 -5.14 -5.71 5.19
CA ASN A 176 -6.54 -5.80 4.83
C ASN A 176 -6.73 -6.73 3.62
N GLU A 177 -7.41 -7.84 3.82
CA GLU A 177 -7.77 -8.78 2.74
C GLU A 177 -8.52 -8.10 1.59
N GLN A 178 -9.35 -7.09 1.90
CA GLN A 178 -10.08 -6.31 0.91
C GLN A 178 -9.15 -5.57 -0.05
N VAL A 179 -7.99 -5.12 0.41
CA VAL A 179 -7.00 -4.47 -0.47
C VAL A 179 -6.52 -5.46 -1.53
N LEU A 180 -6.22 -6.70 -1.11
CA LEU A 180 -5.75 -7.75 -2.02
C LEU A 180 -6.86 -8.31 -2.92
N SER A 181 -8.13 -8.20 -2.52
CA SER A 181 -9.26 -8.61 -3.36
C SER A 181 -9.70 -7.53 -4.34
N LEU A 182 -9.59 -6.26 -3.97
CA LEU A 182 -10.26 -5.16 -4.67
C LEU A 182 -9.33 -4.10 -5.27
N VAL A 183 -8.07 -4.02 -4.85
CA VAL A 183 -7.12 -3.03 -5.38
C VAL A 183 -6.03 -3.76 -6.15
N ARG A 184 -6.40 -4.14 -7.38
CA ARG A 184 -5.55 -4.80 -8.37
C ARG A 184 -5.59 -4.04 -9.66
#